data_AF-A0A3B3WUK4-F1
#
_entry.id   AF-A0A3B3WUK4-F1
#
_cell.length_a   1.000
_cell.length_b   1.000
_cell.length_c   1.000
_cell.angle_alpha   90.00
_cell.angle_beta   90.00
_cell.angle_gamma   90.00
#
_symmetry.space_group_name_H-M   'P 1'
#
loop_
_entity.id
_entity.type
_entity.pdbx_description
1 polymer ?
#
loop_
_entity_poly.entity_id
_entity_poly.type
_entity_poly.pdbx_seq_one_letter_code
_entity_poly.pdbx_strand_id
1 'polypeptide(L)'
;VAGSTMKAVRCPTDDLSLTNRVVISEKEPNLEEHVVVSNNKQEFVFTTKRHNEVSVGSIAFSLPQVLSSFFPPSTVTNYKFDKSKGCINTMTVEIDFLQKKYIDSNPYDTDKMASEFLQRFFNQAFSVDQQVFVWAFQG
;
A
#
# COMPACT_ATOMS: atom_id res chain seq x y z
N VAL A 1 -12.39 -13.99 13.05
CA VAL A 1 -12.97 -12.66 13.33
C VAL A 1 -13.71 -12.23 12.09
N ALA A 2 -14.99 -11.84 12.20
CA ALA A 2 -15.75 -11.37 11.04
C ALA A 2 -15.17 -10.02 10.58
N GLY A 3 -14.95 -9.87 9.26
CA GLY A 3 -14.43 -8.63 8.69
C GLY A 3 -15.44 -7.49 8.74
N SER A 4 -14.93 -6.27 8.83
CA SER A 4 -15.73 -5.06 8.74
C SER A 4 -15.88 -4.67 7.28
N THR A 5 -17.11 -4.42 6.82
CA THR A 5 -17.33 -3.81 5.52
C THR A 5 -16.99 -2.33 5.61
N MET A 6 -16.03 -1.87 4.80
CA MET A 6 -15.60 -0.48 4.79
C MET A 6 -15.83 0.18 3.43
N LYS A 7 -16.16 1.47 3.46
CA LYS A 7 -16.26 2.29 2.27
C LYS A 7 -14.86 2.65 1.79
N ALA A 8 -14.49 2.14 0.64
CA ALA A 8 -13.20 2.43 0.08
C ALA A 8 -13.24 3.81 -0.63
N VAL A 9 -12.28 4.68 -0.34
CA VAL A 9 -12.22 6.10 -0.75
C VAL A 9 -10.84 6.45 -1.34
N ARG A 10 -10.71 7.62 -1.97
CA ARG A 10 -9.42 8.09 -2.49
C ARG A 10 -8.52 8.56 -1.35
N CYS A 11 -7.22 8.28 -1.46
CA CYS A 11 -6.19 8.81 -0.58
C CYS A 11 -6.26 10.36 -0.50
N PRO A 12 -6.21 10.95 0.70
CA PRO A 12 -6.41 12.39 0.87
C PRO A 12 -5.28 13.25 0.29
N THR A 13 -4.03 12.78 0.34
CA THR A 13 -2.86 13.53 -0.13
C THR A 13 -1.97 12.68 -1.05
N ASP A 14 -1.19 13.36 -1.88
CA ASP A 14 -0.19 12.73 -2.76
C ASP A 14 0.98 12.16 -1.95
N ASP A 15 1.40 12.81 -0.86
CA ASP A 15 2.45 12.29 0.02
C ASP A 15 2.09 10.92 0.61
N LEU A 16 0.85 10.78 1.10
CA LEU A 16 0.35 9.50 1.60
C LEU A 16 0.25 8.46 0.47
N SER A 17 0.01 8.91 -0.76
CA SER A 17 -0.05 8.02 -1.92
C SER A 17 1.28 7.34 -2.24
N LEU A 18 2.40 7.97 -1.89
CA LEU A 18 3.77 7.46 -2.06
C LEU A 18 4.23 6.54 -0.92
N THR A 19 3.35 6.21 0.03
CA THR A 19 3.72 5.40 1.21
C THR A 19 3.41 3.93 1.07
N ASN A 20 2.66 3.52 0.04
CA ASN A 20 2.14 2.15 -0.12
C ASN A 20 1.20 1.68 1.01
N ARG A 21 0.71 2.60 1.86
CA ARG A 21 -0.18 2.27 2.97
C ARG A 21 -1.63 2.59 2.65
N VAL A 22 -2.54 1.80 3.20
CA VAL A 22 -3.97 2.14 3.22
C VAL A 22 -4.23 3.11 4.35
N VAL A 23 -4.94 4.20 4.07
CA VAL A 23 -5.16 5.27 5.04
C VAL A 23 -6.50 5.07 5.74
N ILE A 24 -6.51 5.03 7.06
CA ILE A 24 -7.71 4.84 7.88
C ILE A 24 -7.90 6.03 8.82
N SER A 25 -9.09 6.16 9.39
CA SER A 25 -9.36 7.21 10.37
C SER A 25 -8.50 7.02 11.63
N GLU A 26 -8.02 8.12 12.21
CA GLU A 26 -7.42 8.09 13.56
C GLU A 26 -8.40 7.63 14.64
N LYS A 27 -9.69 7.79 14.37
CA LYS A 27 -10.79 7.41 15.28
C LYS A 27 -11.25 5.96 15.06
N GLU A 28 -10.61 5.21 14.16
CA GLU A 28 -10.96 3.83 13.87
C GLU A 28 -10.48 2.92 15.02
N PRO A 29 -11.38 2.32 15.81
CA PRO A 29 -11.01 1.71 17.08
C PRO A 29 -10.36 0.33 16.93
N ASN A 30 -10.72 -0.42 15.88
CA ASN A 30 -10.50 -1.86 15.82
C ASN A 30 -9.57 -2.32 14.69
N LEU A 31 -8.94 -1.40 13.95
CA LEU A 31 -7.98 -1.75 12.90
C LEU A 31 -6.54 -1.70 13.40
N GLU A 32 -5.83 -2.80 13.14
CA GLU A 32 -4.43 -3.00 13.51
C GLU A 32 -3.45 -2.44 12.45
N GLU A 33 -2.15 -2.66 12.67
CA GLU A 33 -1.07 -2.23 11.78
C GLU A 33 -1.17 -2.85 10.38
N HIS A 34 -1.62 -4.11 10.29
CA HIS A 34 -1.82 -4.78 9.02
C HIS A 34 -3.24 -5.31 8.90
N VAL A 35 -3.79 -5.23 7.70
CA VAL A 35 -5.14 -5.68 7.38
C VAL A 35 -5.14 -6.46 6.08
N VAL A 36 -5.98 -7.49 6.01
CA VAL A 36 -6.36 -8.08 4.73
C VAL A 36 -7.52 -7.27 4.18
N VAL A 37 -7.36 -6.77 2.97
CA VAL A 37 -8.42 -6.16 2.18
C VAL A 37 -8.84 -7.18 1.13
N SER A 38 -10.05 -7.69 1.28
CA SER A 38 -10.66 -8.63 0.35
C SER A 38 -11.65 -7.89 -0.55
N ASN A 39 -11.45 -8.00 -1.85
CA ASN A 39 -12.48 -7.74 -2.84
C ASN A 39 -13.02 -9.10 -3.34
N ASN A 40 -14.17 -9.11 -4.03
CA ASN A 40 -14.82 -10.35 -4.51
C ASN A 40 -13.99 -11.22 -5.49
N LYS A 41 -12.73 -10.87 -5.76
CA LYS A 41 -11.82 -11.56 -6.68
C LYS A 41 -10.47 -11.91 -6.06
N GLN A 42 -9.95 -11.05 -5.19
CA GLN A 42 -8.58 -11.11 -4.68
C GLN A 42 -8.47 -10.49 -3.29
N GLU A 43 -7.51 -10.99 -2.52
CA GLU A 43 -7.19 -10.52 -1.19
C GLU A 43 -5.75 -10.07 -1.14
N PHE A 44 -5.51 -8.90 -0.57
CA PHE A 44 -4.15 -8.38 -0.39
C PHE A 44 -3.96 -7.90 1.04
N VAL A 45 -2.76 -8.08 1.55
CA VAL A 45 -2.37 -7.56 2.86
C VAL A 45 -1.78 -6.17 2.68
N PHE A 46 -2.30 -5.21 3.44
CA PHE A 46 -1.81 -3.84 3.46
C PHE A 46 -1.39 -3.41 4.86
N THR A 47 -0.41 -2.52 4.94
CA THR A 47 -0.08 -1.80 6.16
C THR A 47 -0.95 -0.54 6.27
N THR A 48 -1.47 -0.27 7.46
CA THR A 48 -2.35 0.87 7.72
C THR A 48 -1.54 2.13 8.07
N LYS A 49 -2.12 3.29 7.75
CA LYS A 49 -1.67 4.62 8.21
C LYS A 49 -2.88 5.38 8.70
N ARG A 50 -2.81 5.96 9.89
CA ARG A 50 -3.90 6.78 10.42
C ARG A 50 -3.79 8.22 9.93
N HIS A 51 -4.93 8.81 9.58
CA HIS A 51 -5.05 10.21 9.18
C HIS A 51 -6.41 10.80 9.59
N ASN A 52 -6.44 12.07 9.98
CA ASN A 52 -7.63 12.77 10.46
C ASN A 52 -8.67 13.09 9.36
N GLU A 53 -8.23 13.24 8.10
CA GLU A 53 -9.12 13.51 6.96
C GLU A 53 -9.90 12.27 6.48
N VAL A 54 -9.57 11.07 6.97
CA VAL A 54 -10.33 9.86 6.66
C VAL A 54 -11.46 9.68 7.68
N SER A 55 -12.68 9.53 7.18
CA SER A 55 -13.87 9.28 8.01
C SER A 55 -13.90 7.85 8.54
N VAL A 56 -14.43 7.67 9.75
CA VAL A 56 -14.64 6.34 10.36
C VAL A 56 -15.49 5.46 9.43
N GLY A 57 -15.16 4.17 9.34
CA GLY A 57 -15.80 3.22 8.42
C GLY A 57 -15.37 3.38 6.96
N SER A 58 -14.38 4.24 6.69
CA SER A 58 -13.76 4.38 5.37
C SER A 58 -12.29 3.97 5.37
N ILE A 59 -11.81 3.51 4.22
CA ILE A 59 -10.42 3.11 3.99
C ILE A 59 -9.94 3.73 2.68
N ALA A 60 -8.88 4.53 2.75
CA ALA A 60 -8.37 5.30 1.62
C ALA A 60 -7.24 4.55 0.91
N PHE A 61 -7.33 4.49 -0.41
CA PHE A 61 -6.33 3.86 -1.27
C PHE A 61 -5.71 4.91 -2.20
N SER A 62 -4.42 4.77 -2.48
CA SER A 62 -3.74 5.62 -3.46
C SER A 62 -4.04 5.18 -4.89
N LEU A 63 -3.92 6.09 -5.87
CA LEU A 63 -4.28 5.84 -7.27
C LEU A 63 -3.61 4.57 -7.85
N PRO A 64 -2.31 4.31 -7.63
CA PRO A 64 -1.69 3.05 -8.03
C PRO A 64 -2.37 1.81 -7.42
N GLN A 65 -2.76 1.88 -6.14
CA GLN A 65 -3.46 0.77 -5.45
C GLN A 65 -4.91 0.59 -5.95
N VAL A 66 -5.50 1.65 -6.51
CA VAL A 66 -6.88 1.69 -7.01
C VAL A 66 -7.00 1.08 -8.41
N LEU A 67 -5.92 1.07 -9.20
CA LEU A 67 -5.96 0.65 -10.61
C LEU A 67 -6.33 -0.83 -10.83
N SER A 68 -6.43 -1.65 -9.77
CA SER A 68 -6.81 -3.07 -9.92
C SER A 68 -8.31 -3.40 -9.88
N SER A 69 -9.23 -2.47 -9.58
CA SER A 69 -10.69 -2.54 -9.87
C SER A 69 -11.49 -1.57 -8.99
N PHE A 70 -12.12 -0.58 -9.61
CA PHE A 70 -13.16 0.32 -9.11
C PHE A 70 -13.92 -0.15 -7.84
N PHE A 71 -13.45 0.32 -6.68
CA PHE A 71 -14.11 0.47 -5.37
C PHE A 71 -15.48 -0.23 -5.14
N PRO A 72 -15.55 -1.57 -5.00
CA PRO A 72 -16.66 -2.21 -4.29
C PRO A 72 -16.46 -2.06 -2.77
N PRO A 73 -17.51 -2.27 -1.94
CA PRO A 73 -17.33 -2.45 -0.51
C PRO A 73 -16.28 -3.54 -0.25
N SER A 74 -15.22 -3.18 0.47
CA SER A 74 -14.13 -4.10 0.76
C SER A 74 -14.33 -4.67 2.15
N THR A 75 -14.17 -5.99 2.28
CA THR A 75 -14.15 -6.61 3.60
C THR A 75 -12.74 -6.46 4.15
N VAL A 76 -12.63 -5.81 5.30
CA VAL A 76 -11.35 -5.53 5.96
C VAL A 76 -11.27 -6.36 7.24
N THR A 77 -10.21 -7.13 7.37
CA THR A 77 -9.92 -7.94 8.57
C THR A 77 -8.51 -7.64 9.07
N ASN A 78 -8.32 -7.63 10.40
CA ASN A 78 -6.97 -7.52 10.97
C ASN A 78 -6.12 -8.72 10.55
N TYR A 79 -4.87 -8.45 10.22
CA TYR A 79 -3.89 -9.45 9.83
C TYR A 79 -2.67 -9.37 10.75
N LYS A 80 -2.23 -10.52 11.24
CA LYS A 80 -1.03 -10.62 12.05
C LYS A 80 -0.04 -11.55 11.39
N PHE A 81 1.11 -10.99 10.99
CA PHE A 81 2.21 -11.78 10.45
C PHE A 81 2.78 -12.72 11.52
N ASP A 82 2.98 -13.97 11.14
CA ASP A 82 3.89 -14.87 11.85
C ASP A 82 5.32 -14.44 11.51
N LYS A 83 5.99 -13.72 12.42
CA LYS A 83 7.35 -13.19 12.19
C LYS A 83 8.40 -14.29 11.95
N SER A 84 8.12 -15.55 12.27
CA SER A 84 9.02 -16.66 11.95
C SER A 84 9.00 -17.06 10.47
N LYS A 85 7.97 -16.65 9.71
CA LYS A 85 7.75 -17.07 8.31
C LYS A 85 7.36 -15.92 7.37
N GLY A 86 6.85 -14.82 7.90
CA GLY A 86 6.31 -13.68 7.16
C GLY A 86 7.31 -12.56 6.88
N CYS A 87 8.59 -12.74 7.27
CA CYS A 87 9.64 -11.77 6.96
C CYS A 87 10.16 -12.00 5.54
N ILE A 88 10.24 -10.91 4.77
CA ILE A 88 10.75 -10.93 3.40
C ILE A 88 12.29 -11.02 3.45
N ASN A 89 12.85 -12.11 2.92
CA ASN A 89 14.29 -12.27 2.75
C ASN A 89 14.79 -11.74 1.40
N THR A 90 14.00 -11.95 0.34
CA THR A 90 14.32 -11.51 -1.02
C THR A 90 13.03 -11.14 -1.72
N MET A 91 13.05 -10.03 -2.47
CA MET A 91 11.93 -9.56 -3.26
C MET A 91 12.45 -9.09 -4.60
N THR A 92 11.87 -9.60 -5.68
CA THR A 92 12.11 -9.12 -7.03
C THR A 92 11.03 -8.11 -7.36
N VAL A 93 11.44 -6.94 -7.87
CA VAL A 93 10.54 -5.84 -8.20
C VAL A 93 10.75 -5.47 -9.66
N GLU A 94 9.65 -5.38 -10.41
CA GLU A 94 9.63 -4.78 -11.73
C GLU A 94 9.38 -3.27 -11.61
N ILE A 95 10.21 -2.46 -12.26
CA ILE A 95 10.19 -1.00 -12.15
C ILE A 95 10.08 -0.40 -13.55
N ASP A 96 9.21 0.60 -13.70
CA ASP A 96 9.07 1.41 -14.91
C ASP A 96 8.71 2.86 -14.54
N PHE A 97 8.90 3.79 -15.47
CA PHE A 97 8.52 5.18 -15.30
C PHE A 97 7.01 5.33 -15.24
N LEU A 98 6.50 5.92 -14.15
CA LEU A 98 5.06 6.15 -13.98
C LEU A 98 4.47 7.08 -15.05
N GLN A 99 5.21 8.12 -15.45
CA GLN A 99 4.74 9.11 -16.41
C GLN A 99 5.64 9.15 -17.63
N LYS A 100 5.04 8.95 -18.81
CA LYS A 100 5.75 8.89 -20.09
C LYS A 100 6.60 10.13 -20.41
N LYS A 101 6.23 11.30 -19.88
CA LYS A 101 6.95 12.56 -20.09
C LYS A 101 8.31 12.63 -19.36
N TYR A 102 8.56 11.74 -18.41
CA TYR A 102 9.80 11.69 -17.63
C TYR A 102 10.68 10.49 -17.97
N ILE A 103 10.35 9.74 -19.04
CA ILE A 103 11.20 8.66 -19.50
C ILE A 103 12.52 9.26 -20.00
N ASP A 104 13.61 8.75 -19.46
CA ASP A 104 14.96 9.07 -19.92
C ASP A 104 15.77 7.79 -20.20
N SER A 105 17.05 7.96 -20.54
CA SER A 105 18.00 6.86 -20.75
C SER A 105 19.19 6.96 -19.78
N ASN A 106 19.00 7.64 -18.65
CA ASN A 106 20.03 7.79 -17.65
C ASN A 106 20.25 6.46 -16.89
N PRO A 107 21.49 6.17 -16.47
CA PRO A 107 21.74 5.03 -15.62
C PRO A 107 21.18 5.28 -14.21
N TYR A 108 20.39 4.34 -13.70
CA TYR A 108 19.89 4.35 -12.33
C TYR A 108 20.65 3.34 -11.47
N ASP A 109 21.18 3.80 -10.34
CA ASP A 109 21.88 2.97 -9.37
C ASP A 109 20.88 2.10 -8.59
N THR A 110 20.88 0.80 -8.86
CA THR A 110 19.98 -0.18 -8.25
C THR A 110 20.25 -0.41 -6.77
N ASP A 111 21.50 -0.28 -6.32
CA ASP A 111 21.84 -0.45 -4.91
C ASP A 111 21.32 0.75 -4.11
N LYS A 112 21.46 1.95 -4.66
CA LYS A 112 20.86 3.16 -4.07
C LYS A 112 19.33 3.09 -4.07
N MET A 113 18.72 2.62 -5.17
CA MET A 113 17.27 2.39 -5.22
C MET A 113 16.81 1.41 -4.14
N ALA A 114 17.50 0.27 -3.99
CA ALA A 114 17.19 -0.72 -2.97
C ALA A 114 17.32 -0.14 -1.55
N SER A 115 18.37 0.63 -1.29
CA SER A 115 18.57 1.30 0.00
C SER A 115 17.45 2.29 0.32
N GLU A 116 17.09 3.18 -0.62
CA GLU A 116 15.99 4.14 -0.42
C GLU A 116 14.63 3.45 -0.30
N PHE A 117 14.42 2.38 -1.08
CA PHE A 117 13.23 1.55 -1.01
C PHE A 117 13.08 0.94 0.40
N LEU A 118 14.13 0.32 0.94
CA LEU A 118 14.11 -0.24 2.29
C LEU A 118 13.84 0.82 3.35
N GLN A 119 14.45 2.00 3.25
CA GLN A 119 14.21 3.09 4.21
C GLN A 119 12.76 3.57 4.19
N ARG A 120 12.13 3.63 3.01
CA ARG A 120 10.78 4.16 2.86
C ARG A 120 9.70 3.13 3.18
N PHE A 121 9.95 1.87 2.84
CA PHE A 121 8.96 0.80 2.95
C PHE A 121 9.29 -0.24 4.05
N PHE A 122 10.16 0.11 4.99
CA PHE A 122 10.44 -0.72 6.16
C PHE A 122 9.16 -1.05 6.94
N ASN A 123 9.07 -2.30 7.42
CA ASN A 123 7.94 -2.84 8.19
C ASN A 123 6.58 -2.73 7.47
N GLN A 124 6.59 -2.80 6.13
CA GLN A 124 5.37 -2.80 5.33
C GLN A 124 5.05 -4.18 4.76
N ALA A 125 3.76 -4.45 4.55
CA ALA A 125 3.27 -5.64 3.90
C ALA A 125 3.38 -5.51 2.37
N PHE A 126 3.86 -6.57 1.73
CA PHE A 126 3.88 -6.72 0.28
C PHE A 126 3.32 -8.09 -0.10
N SER A 127 2.52 -8.12 -1.16
CA SER A 127 1.96 -9.34 -1.75
C SER A 127 2.50 -9.51 -3.17
N VAL A 128 2.58 -10.76 -3.65
CA VAL A 128 2.88 -11.04 -5.06
C VAL A 128 1.76 -10.45 -5.93
N ASP A 129 2.11 -9.96 -7.13
CA ASP A 129 1.21 -9.32 -8.11
C ASP A 129 0.57 -8.00 -7.65
N GLN A 130 1.04 -7.44 -6.54
CA GLN A 130 0.57 -6.16 -6.00
C GLN A 130 1.21 -4.97 -6.76
N GLN A 131 0.50 -4.39 -7.73
CA GLN A 131 0.89 -3.18 -8.50
C GLN A 131 0.78 -1.85 -7.70
N VAL A 132 1.56 -1.62 -6.63
CA VAL A 132 1.07 -0.67 -5.59
C VAL A 132 1.99 0.47 -5.15
N PHE A 133 3.29 0.50 -5.47
CA PHE A 133 4.13 1.61 -5.00
C PHE A 133 4.73 2.47 -6.10
N VAL A 134 4.45 3.76 -5.98
CA VAL A 134 5.16 4.84 -6.68
C VAL A 134 6.07 5.48 -5.64
N TRP A 135 7.34 5.65 -5.97
CA TRP A 135 8.23 6.50 -5.19
C TRP A 135 9.01 7.44 -6.12
N ALA A 136 9.36 8.60 -5.60
CA ALA A 136 10.26 9.50 -6.28
C ALA A 136 11.69 9.06 -6.01
N PHE A 137 12.44 8.75 -7.07
CA PHE A 137 13.87 8.46 -7.01
C PHE A 137 14.61 9.55 -7.77
N GLN A 138 15.56 10.22 -7.12
CA GLN A 138 16.41 11.27 -7.71
C GLN A 138 15.71 12.55 -8.22
N GLY A 139 14.49 12.85 -7.75
CA GLY A 139 13.83 14.16 -7.93
C GLY A 139 12.93 14.23 -9.15
#